data_AF-A0A2U3LW73-F1
#
_entry.id   AF-A0A2U3LW73-F1
#
_cell.length_a   1.000
_cell.length_b   1.000
_cell.length_c   1.000
_cell.angle_alpha   90.00
_cell.angle_beta   90.00
_cell.angle_gamma   90.00
#
_symmetry.space_group_name_H-M   'P 1'
#
loop_
_entity.id
_entity.type
_entity.pdbx_description
1 polymer ?
#
loop_
_entity_poly.entity_id
_entity_poly.type
_entity_poly.pdbx_seq_one_letter_code
_entity_poly.pdbx_strand_id
1 'polypeptide(L)'
;MTPKKKARIKVKARIREVIQNGGAATAKDIVKQINATLAGWVNYFRVGNASRAFSEVRDYTEMKIRTLLTRRKRRQKRSIGWRRWSNEYLYNVLGLYWDWKVHPLKNVEAFR
;
A
#
# COMPACT_ATOMS: atom_id res chain seq x y z
N MET A 1 -10.55 -16.05 4.64
CA MET A 1 -9.10 -16.32 4.72
C MET A 1 -8.40 -15.14 5.39
N THR A 2 -7.56 -15.38 6.39
CA THR A 2 -6.84 -14.32 7.11
C THR A 2 -5.34 -14.34 6.76
N PRO A 3 -4.71 -13.20 6.39
CA PRO A 3 -3.29 -13.16 6.07
C PRO A 3 -2.41 -13.52 7.26
N LYS A 4 -1.64 -14.62 7.16
CA LYS A 4 -0.61 -14.99 8.14
C LYS A 4 0.47 -13.89 8.24
N LYS A 5 1.17 -13.81 9.38
CA LYS A 5 2.27 -12.84 9.62
C LYS A 5 3.32 -12.86 8.50
N LYS A 6 3.70 -14.06 8.02
CA LYS A 6 4.65 -14.23 6.90
C LYS A 6 4.19 -13.53 5.61
N ALA A 7 2.90 -13.63 5.28
CA ALA A 7 2.34 -12.98 4.09
C ALA A 7 2.38 -11.45 4.20
N ARG A 8 2.08 -10.90 5.38
CA ARG A 8 2.17 -9.45 5.64
C ARG A 8 3.60 -8.93 5.56
N ILE A 9 4.57 -9.69 6.07
CA ILE A 9 5.99 -9.35 5.95
C ILE A 9 6.42 -9.34 4.48
N LYS A 10 6.01 -10.35 3.69
CA LYS A 10 6.37 -10.47 2.28
C LYS A 10 5.88 -9.27 1.45
N VAL A 11 4.61 -8.86 1.63
CA VAL A 11 4.09 -7.69 0.90
C VAL A 11 4.79 -6.39 1.33
N LYS A 12 5.06 -6.20 2.63
CA LYS A 12 5.80 -5.04 3.15
C LYS A 12 7.25 -4.98 2.66
N ALA A 13 7.88 -6.14 2.49
CA ALA A 13 9.22 -6.27 1.91
C ALA A 13 9.21 -5.86 0.44
N ARG A 14 8.23 -6.37 -0.34
CA ARG A 14 8.09 -5.99 -1.75
C ARG A 14 7.86 -4.49 -1.95
N ILE A 15 7.00 -3.87 -1.13
CA ILE A 15 6.79 -2.41 -1.15
C ILE A 15 8.11 -1.67 -0.88
N ARG A 16 8.90 -2.13 0.10
CA ARG A 16 10.19 -1.52 0.43
C ARG A 16 11.17 -1.62 -0.73
N GLU A 17 11.25 -2.79 -1.35
CA GLU A 17 12.13 -3.07 -2.48
C GLU A 17 11.81 -2.17 -3.68
N VAL A 18 10.52 -2.04 -4.05
CA VAL A 18 10.08 -1.14 -5.13
C VAL A 18 10.50 0.31 -4.85
N ILE A 19 10.43 0.76 -3.60
CA ILE A 19 10.86 2.11 -3.22
C ILE A 19 12.39 2.26 -3.27
N GLN A 20 13.13 1.24 -2.80
CA GLN A 20 14.59 1.25 -2.80
C GLN A 20 15.17 1.24 -4.22
N ASN A 21 14.58 0.45 -5.11
CA ASN A 21 14.98 0.34 -6.52
C ASN A 21 14.41 1.47 -7.38
N GLY A 22 13.64 2.39 -6.79
CA GLY A 22 12.93 3.45 -7.49
C GLY A 22 13.82 4.59 -8.03
N GLY A 23 15.12 4.61 -7.71
CA GLY A 23 16.14 5.48 -8.31
C GLY A 23 15.64 6.87 -8.78
N ALA A 24 15.77 7.11 -10.08
CA ALA A 24 15.32 8.32 -10.78
C ALA A 24 13.84 8.30 -11.21
N ALA A 25 13.14 7.17 -11.07
CA ALA A 25 11.72 7.06 -11.45
C ALA A 25 10.86 8.04 -10.66
N THR A 26 9.78 8.55 -11.25
CA THR A 26 8.93 9.53 -10.56
C THR A 26 8.21 8.89 -9.38
N ALA A 27 7.73 9.70 -8.42
CA ALA A 27 6.94 9.17 -7.32
C ALA A 27 5.67 8.46 -7.81
N LYS A 28 5.09 8.92 -8.92
CA LYS A 28 3.90 8.35 -9.54
C LYS A 28 4.17 6.97 -10.13
N ASP A 29 5.33 6.77 -10.77
CA ASP A 29 5.72 5.46 -11.32
C ASP A 29 5.96 4.42 -10.23
N ILE A 30 6.60 4.85 -9.13
CA ILE A 30 6.80 3.99 -7.96
C ILE A 30 5.45 3.59 -7.34
N VAL A 31 4.53 4.55 -7.21
CA VAL A 31 3.18 4.28 -6.68
C VAL A 31 2.43 3.32 -7.61
N LYS A 32 2.55 3.46 -8.93
CA LYS A 32 1.95 2.52 -9.90
C LYS A 32 2.42 1.08 -9.68
N GLN A 33 3.72 0.87 -9.46
CA GLN A 33 4.27 -0.47 -9.17
C GLN A 33 3.81 -1.01 -7.80
N ILE A 34 3.75 -0.15 -6.78
CA ILE A 34 3.20 -0.51 -5.47
C ILE A 34 1.73 -0.92 -5.60
N ASN A 35 0.93 -0.16 -6.35
CA ASN A 35 -0.49 -0.45 -6.56
C ASN A 35 -0.72 -1.82 -7.19
N ALA A 36 0.09 -2.22 -8.17
CA ALA A 36 -0.02 -3.56 -8.75
C ALA A 36 0.22 -4.66 -7.71
N THR A 37 1.21 -4.47 -6.83
CA THR A 37 1.50 -5.39 -5.72
C THR A 37 0.33 -5.44 -4.72
N LEU A 38 -0.21 -4.28 -4.36
CA LEU A 38 -1.32 -4.16 -3.42
C LEU A 38 -2.61 -4.74 -3.97
N ALA A 39 -2.94 -4.47 -5.24
CA ALA A 39 -4.14 -4.98 -5.90
C ALA A 39 -4.15 -6.52 -5.91
N GLY A 40 -3.05 -7.14 -6.33
CA GLY A 40 -2.93 -8.60 -6.31
C GLY A 40 -3.04 -9.19 -4.89
N TRP A 41 -2.38 -8.55 -3.93
CA TRP A 41 -2.42 -9.00 -2.53
C TRP A 41 -3.81 -8.85 -1.89
N VAL A 42 -4.48 -7.72 -2.12
CA VAL A 42 -5.83 -7.49 -1.64
C VAL A 42 -6.79 -8.46 -2.31
N ASN A 43 -6.76 -8.63 -3.63
CA ASN A 43 -7.63 -9.57 -4.33
C ASN A 43 -7.51 -11.00 -3.80
N TYR A 44 -6.30 -11.44 -3.49
CA TYR A 44 -6.06 -12.78 -2.94
C TYR A 44 -6.64 -12.95 -1.53
N PHE A 45 -6.52 -11.94 -0.66
CA PHE A 45 -6.96 -12.02 0.74
C PHE A 45 -8.32 -11.35 1.01
N ARG A 46 -9.00 -10.82 -0.01
CA ARG A 46 -10.22 -10.00 0.11
C ARG A 46 -11.37 -10.73 0.79
N VAL A 47 -11.36 -12.05 0.70
CA VAL A 47 -12.41 -12.92 1.19
C VAL A 47 -12.19 -13.23 2.68
N GLY A 48 -13.02 -12.64 3.55
CA GLY A 48 -13.05 -12.92 5.01
C GLY A 48 -12.33 -11.89 5.90
N ASN A 49 -11.81 -12.35 7.04
CA ASN A 49 -11.33 -11.51 8.17
C ASN A 49 -9.94 -10.85 7.96
N ALA A 50 -9.72 -10.21 6.81
CA ALA A 50 -8.43 -9.59 6.46
C ALA A 50 -8.33 -8.08 6.76
N SER A 51 -9.40 -7.45 7.25
CA SER A 51 -9.47 -5.99 7.45
C SER A 51 -8.32 -5.42 8.29
N ARG A 52 -8.01 -6.05 9.43
CA ARG A 52 -6.89 -5.63 10.29
C ARG A 52 -5.54 -5.73 9.59
N ALA A 53 -5.33 -6.78 8.81
CA ALA A 53 -4.11 -6.95 8.03
C ALA A 53 -4.00 -5.91 6.90
N PHE A 54 -5.12 -5.54 6.29
CA PHE A 54 -5.19 -4.52 5.26
C PHE A 54 -4.85 -3.14 5.82
N SER A 55 -5.42 -2.75 6.96
CA SER A 55 -5.04 -1.52 7.65
C SER A 55 -3.54 -1.47 7.98
N GLU A 56 -2.98 -2.57 8.50
CA GLU A 56 -1.56 -2.65 8.85
C GLU A 56 -0.62 -2.45 7.64
N VAL A 57 -1.04 -2.89 6.45
CA VAL A 57 -0.27 -2.73 5.20
C VAL A 57 -0.51 -1.36 4.59
N ARG A 58 -1.74 -0.83 4.65
CA ARG A 58 -2.09 0.53 4.22
C ARG A 58 -1.25 1.57 4.96
N ASP A 59 -1.29 1.55 6.30
CA ASP A 59 -0.61 2.55 7.12
C ASP A 59 0.93 2.52 6.91
N TYR A 60 1.49 1.30 6.74
CA TYR A 60 2.89 1.13 6.39
C TYR A 60 3.23 1.72 5.01
N THR A 61 2.35 1.51 4.02
CA THR A 61 2.55 2.00 2.65
C THR A 61 2.52 3.53 2.62
N GLU A 62 1.52 4.15 3.25
CA GLU A 62 1.42 5.60 3.35
C GLU A 62 2.67 6.20 4.01
N MET A 63 3.09 5.65 5.15
CA MET A 63 4.31 6.07 5.83
C MET A 63 5.54 6.00 4.91
N LYS A 64 5.69 4.93 4.13
CA LYS A 64 6.84 4.75 3.22
C LYS A 64 6.82 5.73 2.05
N ILE A 65 5.66 5.98 1.45
CA ILE A 65 5.52 6.96 0.37
C ILE A 65 5.82 8.38 0.88
N ARG A 66 5.28 8.76 2.04
CA ARG A 66 5.54 10.07 2.66
C ARG A 66 7.04 10.26 2.97
N THR A 67 7.68 9.21 3.46
CA THR A 67 9.13 9.18 3.70
C THR A 67 9.92 9.36 2.40
N LEU A 68 9.54 8.65 1.33
CA LEU A 68 10.18 8.78 0.01
C LEU A 68 10.07 10.22 -0.53
N LEU A 69 8.87 10.80 -0.51
CA LEU A 69 8.63 12.16 -0.98
C LEU A 69 9.44 13.20 -0.20
N THR A 70 9.51 13.02 1.12
CA THR A 70 10.30 13.91 2.00
C THR A 70 11.79 13.83 1.70
N ARG A 71 12.33 12.61 1.51
CA ARG A 71 13.74 12.39 1.15
C ARG A 71 14.08 13.00 -0.22
N ARG A 72 13.21 12.85 -1.22
CA ARG A 72 13.46 13.32 -2.59
C ARG A 72 13.48 14.84 -2.75
N LYS A 73 12.81 15.59 -1.87
CA LYS A 73 12.76 17.06 -1.96
C LYS A 73 14.03 17.79 -1.50
N ARG A 74 15.19 17.11 -1.42
CA ARG A 74 16.52 17.66 -1.09
C ARG A 74 16.54 18.57 0.15
N ARG A 75 15.71 18.27 1.14
CA ARG A 75 15.76 18.91 2.45
C ARG A 75 16.28 17.85 3.40
N GLN A 76 17.31 18.14 4.18
CA GLN A 76 17.89 17.26 5.20
C GLN A 76 16.91 16.99 6.35
N LYS A 77 15.67 16.58 6.03
CA LYS A 77 14.58 16.38 6.97
C LYS A 77 14.55 14.92 7.35
N ARG A 78 14.57 14.69 8.65
CA ARG A 78 14.48 13.34 9.26
C ARG A 78 13.04 12.91 9.56
N SER A 79 12.04 13.75 9.24
CA SER A 79 10.62 13.44 9.53
C SER A 79 9.94 12.67 8.41
N ILE A 80 8.87 11.94 8.75
CA ILE A 80 8.07 11.16 7.79
C ILE A 80 7.31 12.05 6.80
N GLY A 81 6.98 13.29 7.20
CA GLY A 81 6.24 14.23 6.35
C GLY A 81 4.71 14.15 6.47
N TRP A 82 4.18 13.64 7.60
CA TRP A 82 2.74 13.55 7.89
C TRP A 82 1.98 14.85 7.64
N ARG A 83 2.46 15.97 8.18
CA ARG A 83 1.84 17.30 8.02
C ARG A 83 1.96 17.89 6.61
N ARG A 84 2.90 17.40 5.80
CA ARG A 84 3.24 18.02 4.51
C ARG A 84 2.52 17.37 3.33
N TRP A 85 2.44 16.05 3.35
CA TRP A 85 1.82 15.29 2.28
C TRP A 85 0.39 14.99 2.74
N SER A 86 -0.64 15.55 2.13
CA SER A 86 -2.02 15.22 2.54
C SER A 86 -2.39 13.82 2.04
N ASN A 87 -3.39 13.18 2.66
CA ASN A 87 -3.98 11.96 2.08
C ASN A 87 -4.53 12.23 0.68
N GLU A 88 -5.10 13.41 0.48
CA GLU A 88 -5.52 13.89 -0.83
C GLU A 88 -4.38 13.85 -1.86
N TYR A 89 -3.17 14.30 -1.51
CA TYR A 89 -2.03 14.19 -2.42
C TYR A 89 -1.67 12.73 -2.73
N LEU A 90 -1.67 11.86 -1.71
CA LEU A 90 -1.35 10.44 -1.90
C LEU A 90 -2.38 9.74 -2.81
N TYR A 91 -3.68 9.98 -2.59
CA TYR A 91 -4.74 9.28 -3.30
C TYR A 91 -5.13 9.95 -4.61
N ASN A 92 -5.34 11.26 -4.61
CA ASN A 92 -5.85 11.97 -5.79
C ASN A 92 -4.74 12.37 -6.76
N VAL A 93 -3.54 12.72 -6.27
CA VAL A 93 -2.43 13.15 -7.14
C VAL A 93 -1.53 11.98 -7.55
N LEU A 94 -1.09 11.17 -6.57
CA LEU A 94 -0.23 10.02 -6.85
C LEU A 94 -1.02 8.77 -7.28
N GLY A 95 -2.33 8.72 -7.04
CA GLY A 95 -3.17 7.59 -7.40
C GLY A 95 -2.95 6.37 -6.52
N LEU A 96 -2.59 6.53 -5.23
CA LEU A 96 -2.34 5.40 -4.33
C LEU A 96 -3.57 4.49 -4.20
N TYR A 97 -3.34 3.19 -4.09
CA TYR A 97 -4.37 2.19 -3.90
C TYR A 97 -5.25 2.46 -2.67
N TRP A 98 -6.56 2.50 -2.86
CA TRP A 98 -7.55 2.86 -1.83
C TRP A 98 -8.59 1.75 -1.53
N ASP A 99 -8.75 0.76 -2.41
CA ASP A 99 -9.81 -0.25 -2.27
C ASP A 99 -9.41 -1.39 -1.32
N TRP A 100 -9.43 -1.08 -0.02
CA TRP A 100 -9.10 -2.02 1.05
C TRP A 100 -10.32 -2.81 1.57
N LYS A 101 -11.47 -2.74 0.89
CA LYS A 101 -12.69 -3.37 1.39
C LYS A 101 -12.57 -4.89 1.30
N VAL A 102 -12.95 -5.55 2.39
CA VAL A 102 -13.13 -7.01 2.42
C VAL A 102 -14.52 -7.34 1.90
N HIS A 103 -14.64 -8.48 1.23
CA HIS A 103 -15.93 -9.02 0.83
C HIS A 103 -16.28 -10.20 1.73
N PRO A 104 -17.52 -10.28 2.24
CA PRO A 104 -18.00 -11.49 2.89
C PRO A 104 -17.93 -12.64 1.89
N LEU A 105 -17.71 -13.86 2.40
CA LEU A 105 -17.84 -15.07 1.60
C LEU A 105 -19.25 -15.09 1.01
N LYS A 106 -19.36 -15.21 -0.33
CA LYS A 106 -20.66 -15.40 -0.96
C LYS A 106 -21.26 -16.72 -0.47
N ASN A 107 -22.57 -16.74 -0.25
CA ASN A 107 -23.29 -17.94 0.15
C ASN A 107 -23.13 -19.04 -0.92
N VAL A 108 -23.22 -20.30 -0.52
CA VAL A 108 -22.99 -21.48 -1.41
C VAL A 108 -23.88 -21.43 -2.67
N GLU A 109 -25.05 -20.79 -2.58
CA GLU A 109 -26.00 -20.59 -3.67
C GLU A 109 -25.48 -19.68 -4.80
N ALA A 110 -24.45 -18.86 -4.58
CA ALA A 110 -23.84 -18.02 -5.61
C ALA A 110 -22.89 -18.79 -6.55
N PHE A 111 -22.73 -20.09 -6.34
CA PHE A 111 -21.93 -21.02 -7.16
C PHE A 111 -22.78 -22.08 -7.87
N ARG A 112 -24.11 -21.94 -7.83
CA ARG A 112 -25.06 -22.66 -8.69
C ARG A 112 -25.31 -21.88 -9.97
#